data_AF-A0A3M1CQZ5-F1
#
_entry.id   AF-A0A3M1CQZ5-F1
#
_cell.length_a   1.000
_cell.length_b   1.000
_cell.length_c   1.000
_cell.angle_alpha   90.00
_cell.angle_beta   90.00
_cell.angle_gamma   90.00
#
_symmetry.space_group_name_H-M   'P 1'
#
loop_
_entity.id
_entity.type
_entity.pdbx_description
1 polymer ?
#
loop_
_entity_poly.entity_id
_entity_poly.type
_entity_poly.pdbx_seq_one_letter_code
_entity_poly.pdbx_strand_id
1 'polypeptide(L)'
;MSPIPGLPGRAEPSFRTTGHGWLTLDDLVREVVAWVRADGVTLSPYVVKATVQVTRDLVGTRGDDWDAADLFAEVQRGVMRAGVLLPVAQVERIVRVYATLVAMLGIDDVSELHP
;
A
#
# COMPACT_ATOMS: atom_id res chain seq x y z
N MET A 1 12.70 10.81 9.76
CA MET A 1 11.60 10.05 10.41
C MET A 1 12.02 8.60 10.51
N SER A 2 11.54 7.84 11.50
CA SER A 2 11.88 6.43 11.62
C SER A 2 11.22 5.60 10.52
N PRO A 3 11.93 4.61 9.94
CA PRO A 3 11.37 3.73 8.93
C PRO A 3 10.22 2.90 9.51
N ILE A 4 9.18 2.68 8.71
CA ILE A 4 8.06 1.82 9.06
C ILE A 4 8.46 0.39 8.66
N PRO A 5 8.42 -0.59 9.58
CA PRO A 5 8.71 -1.96 9.20
C PRO A 5 7.71 -2.44 8.16
N GLY A 6 8.19 -3.08 7.10
CA GLY A 6 7.39 -3.80 6.11
C GLY A 6 7.50 -5.32 6.29
N LEU A 7 6.88 -6.07 5.38
CA LEU A 7 7.10 -7.50 5.26
C LEU A 7 8.54 -7.76 4.75
N PRO A 8 9.27 -8.71 5.35
CA PRO A 8 10.66 -8.98 4.99
C PRO A 8 10.78 -9.49 3.55
N GLY A 9 11.85 -9.08 2.86
CA GLY A 9 12.15 -9.52 1.50
C GLY A 9 11.26 -8.92 0.41
N ARG A 10 10.44 -7.92 0.74
CA ARG A 10 9.61 -7.19 -0.22
C ARG A 10 10.22 -5.85 -0.61
N ALA A 11 9.90 -5.41 -1.81
CA ALA A 11 10.30 -4.14 -2.36
C ALA A 11 9.90 -2.94 -1.48
N GLU A 12 10.79 -1.95 -1.40
CA GLU A 12 10.57 -0.64 -0.77
C GLU A 12 10.91 0.50 -1.75
N PRO A 13 10.04 0.74 -2.74
CA PRO A 13 10.36 1.70 -3.78
C PRO A 13 10.18 3.13 -3.32
N SER A 14 10.74 4.00 -4.14
CA SER A 14 10.43 5.42 -4.18
C SER A 14 9.61 5.74 -5.43
N PHE A 15 8.74 6.73 -5.31
CA PHE A 15 7.77 7.15 -6.32
C PHE A 15 8.06 8.58 -6.71
N ARG A 16 8.29 8.84 -8.00
CA ARG A 16 8.38 10.19 -8.51
C ARG A 16 6.97 10.68 -8.81
N THR A 17 6.61 11.80 -8.21
CA THR A 17 5.28 12.40 -8.34
C THR A 17 5.35 13.66 -9.18
N THR A 18 4.25 13.98 -9.87
CA THR A 18 4.14 15.23 -10.62
C THR A 18 4.16 16.41 -9.64
N GLY A 19 5.30 17.10 -9.56
CA GLY A 19 5.44 18.36 -8.81
C GLY A 19 5.84 18.24 -7.33
N HIS A 20 5.99 17.05 -6.76
CA HIS A 20 6.41 16.86 -5.36
C HIS A 20 7.71 16.06 -5.17
N GLY A 21 8.41 15.73 -6.26
CA GLY A 21 9.68 15.02 -6.21
C GLY A 21 9.51 13.54 -5.87
N TRP A 22 10.53 12.95 -5.24
CA TRP A 22 10.52 11.54 -4.82
C TRP A 22 9.86 11.39 -3.45
N LEU A 23 8.89 10.47 -3.37
CA LEU A 23 8.27 10.00 -2.13
C LEU A 23 8.67 8.56 -1.86
N THR A 24 8.95 8.21 -0.61
CA THR A 24 9.19 6.81 -0.25
C THR A 24 7.87 6.05 -0.05
N LEU A 25 7.91 4.72 -0.10
CA LEU A 25 6.76 3.90 0.32
C LEU A 25 6.29 4.24 1.75
N ASP A 26 7.21 4.58 2.65
CA ASP A 26 6.85 4.99 4.00
C ASP A 26 6.06 6.28 4.03
N ASP A 27 6.36 7.24 3.16
CA ASP A 27 5.62 8.50 3.06
C ASP A 27 4.19 8.22 2.58
N LEU A 28 4.02 7.39 1.55
CA LEU A 28 2.70 6.94 1.11
C LEU A 28 1.94 6.21 2.21
N VAL A 29 2.58 5.31 2.94
CA VAL A 29 1.95 4.57 4.05
C VAL A 29 1.47 5.52 5.14
N ARG A 30 2.24 6.57 5.47
CA ARG A 30 1.82 7.57 6.46
C ARG A 30 0.58 8.34 6.00
N GLU A 31 0.52 8.71 4.73
CA GLU A 31 -0.67 9.36 4.15
C GLU A 31 -1.87 8.43 4.19
N VAL A 32 -1.72 7.15 3.80
CA VAL A 32 -2.79 6.16 3.90
C VAL A 32 -3.27 6.01 5.35
N VAL A 33 -2.37 5.91 6.32
CA VAL A 33 -2.72 5.85 7.75
C VAL A 33 -3.50 7.08 8.18
N ALA A 34 -3.10 8.27 7.75
CA ALA A 34 -3.78 9.52 8.09
C ALA A 34 -5.20 9.57 7.54
N TRP A 35 -5.41 9.14 6.29
CA TRP A 35 -6.72 9.09 5.64
C TRP A 35 -7.64 8.05 6.29
N VAL A 36 -7.14 6.83 6.52
CA VAL A 36 -7.91 5.77 7.21
C VAL A 36 -8.30 6.21 8.63
N ARG A 37 -7.44 6.98 9.31
CA ARG A 37 -7.75 7.57 10.61
C ARG A 37 -8.82 8.65 10.54
N ALA A 38 -8.81 9.49 9.50
CA ALA A 38 -9.85 10.49 9.28
C ALA A 38 -11.23 9.84 9.11
N ASP A 39 -11.29 8.63 8.56
CA ASP A 39 -12.50 7.80 8.45
C ASP A 39 -12.89 7.07 9.76
N GLY A 40 -12.22 7.39 10.88
CA GLY A 40 -12.53 6.84 12.20
C GLY A 40 -11.91 5.48 12.50
N VAL A 41 -10.98 4.98 11.67
CA VAL A 41 -10.30 3.71 11.91
C VAL A 41 -8.84 3.90 12.25
N THR A 42 -8.40 3.33 13.37
CA THR A 42 -6.98 3.32 13.73
C THR A 42 -6.34 1.99 13.34
N LEU A 43 -5.46 2.02 12.35
CA LEU A 43 -4.60 0.89 11.97
C LEU A 43 -3.14 1.23 12.26
N SER A 44 -2.33 0.22 12.57
CA SER A 44 -0.89 0.44 12.73
C SER A 44 -0.23 0.68 11.37
N PRO A 45 0.83 1.50 11.29
CA PRO A 45 1.56 1.70 10.04
C PRO A 45 2.12 0.41 9.44
N TYR A 46 2.52 -0.55 10.27
CA TYR A 46 2.96 -1.88 9.83
C TYR A 46 1.87 -2.62 9.06
N VAL A 47 0.63 -2.64 9.59
CA VAL A 47 -0.50 -3.31 8.92
C VAL A 47 -0.77 -2.66 7.56
N VAL A 48 -0.77 -1.33 7.50
CA VAL A 48 -0.97 -0.60 6.24
C VAL A 48 0.15 -0.88 5.24
N LYS A 49 1.42 -0.83 5.67
CA LYS A 49 2.57 -1.13 4.81
C LYS A 49 2.52 -2.57 4.28
N ALA A 50 2.21 -3.54 5.13
CA ALA A 50 2.07 -4.94 4.72
C ALA A 50 0.96 -5.11 3.68
N THR A 51 -0.20 -4.48 3.87
CA THR A 51 -1.29 -4.50 2.90
C THR A 51 -0.86 -3.88 1.56
N VAL A 52 -0.25 -2.69 1.57
CA VAL A 52 0.22 -2.03 0.33
C VAL A 52 1.25 -2.87 -0.41
N GLN A 53 2.21 -3.48 0.31
CA GLN A 53 3.21 -4.36 -0.32
C GLN A 53 2.57 -5.60 -0.95
N VAL A 54 1.57 -6.22 -0.31
CA VAL A 54 0.85 -7.36 -0.89
C VAL A 54 0.02 -6.94 -2.11
N THR A 55 -0.67 -5.80 -2.05
CA THR A 55 -1.41 -5.26 -3.19
C THR A 55 -0.51 -5.01 -4.39
N ARG A 56 0.65 -4.38 -4.19
CA ARG A 56 1.60 -4.10 -5.27
C ARG A 56 2.15 -5.37 -5.91
N ASP A 57 2.51 -6.38 -5.11
CA ASP A 57 3.00 -7.66 -5.66
C ASP A 57 1.93 -8.35 -6.51
N LEU A 58 0.66 -8.35 -6.07
CA LEU A 58 -0.44 -8.99 -6.77
C LEU A 58 -0.76 -8.29 -8.10
N VAL A 59 -0.85 -6.95 -8.07
CA VAL A 59 -1.09 -6.14 -9.28
C VAL A 59 0.11 -6.23 -10.22
N GLY A 60 1.34 -6.18 -9.71
CA GLY A 60 2.55 -6.32 -10.53
C GLY A 60 2.70 -7.68 -11.20
N THR A 61 2.16 -8.75 -10.61
CA THR A 61 2.24 -10.11 -11.18
C THR A 61 1.15 -10.38 -12.22
N ARG A 62 -0.08 -9.90 -12.00
CA ARG A 62 -1.25 -10.25 -12.82
C ARG A 62 -1.78 -9.10 -13.68
N GLY A 63 -1.20 -7.91 -13.56
CA GLY A 63 -1.68 -6.70 -14.23
C GLY A 63 -2.99 -6.18 -13.64
N ASP A 64 -3.71 -5.38 -14.42
CA ASP A 64 -4.93 -4.67 -14.00
C ASP A 64 -6.22 -5.51 -14.14
N ASP A 65 -6.12 -6.79 -14.54
CA ASP A 65 -7.26 -7.70 -14.77
C ASP A 65 -7.82 -8.32 -13.47
N TRP A 66 -8.04 -7.49 -12.46
CA TRP A 66 -8.64 -7.92 -11.19
C TRP A 66 -10.08 -7.42 -11.06
N ASP A 67 -10.99 -8.35 -10.72
CA ASP A 67 -12.20 -7.93 -10.02
C ASP A 67 -11.81 -7.39 -8.63
N ALA A 68 -12.45 -6.29 -8.21
CA ALA A 68 -12.10 -5.63 -6.97
C ALA A 68 -12.29 -6.53 -5.73
N ALA A 69 -13.37 -7.32 -5.69
CA ALA A 69 -13.64 -8.21 -4.57
C ALA A 69 -12.60 -9.34 -4.50
N ASP A 70 -12.22 -9.90 -5.66
CA ASP A 70 -11.18 -10.92 -5.75
C ASP A 70 -9.81 -10.36 -5.33
N LEU A 71 -9.47 -9.14 -5.74
CA LEU A 71 -8.24 -8.46 -5.30
C LEU A 71 -8.22 -8.31 -3.78
N PHE A 72 -9.30 -7.81 -3.17
CA PHE A 72 -9.32 -7.61 -1.72
C PHE A 72 -9.21 -8.93 -0.95
N ALA A 73 -9.87 -9.99 -1.44
CA ALA A 73 -9.75 -11.32 -0.87
C ALA A 73 -8.32 -11.88 -0.98
N GLU A 74 -7.67 -11.71 -2.13
CA GLU A 74 -6.27 -12.16 -2.30
C GLU A 74 -5.29 -11.36 -1.48
N VAL A 75 -5.46 -10.04 -1.40
CA VAL A 75 -4.64 -9.19 -0.54
C VAL A 75 -4.81 -9.63 0.91
N GLN A 76 -6.04 -9.90 1.36
CA GLN A 76 -6.31 -10.42 2.69
C GLN A 76 -5.59 -11.75 2.94
N ARG A 77 -5.68 -12.71 2.00
CA ARG A 77 -4.97 -13.98 2.08
C ARG A 77 -3.45 -13.78 2.18
N GLY A 78 -2.90 -12.86 1.38
CA GLY A 78 -1.47 -12.55 1.37
C GLY A 78 -0.97 -11.98 2.70
N VAL A 79 -1.68 -10.99 3.26
CA VAL A 79 -1.29 -10.40 4.57
C VAL A 79 -1.49 -11.39 5.71
N MET A 80 -2.52 -12.24 5.67
CA MET A 80 -2.73 -13.29 6.67
C MET A 80 -1.62 -14.34 6.66
N ARG A 81 -1.16 -14.78 5.48
CA ARG A 81 0.01 -15.67 5.36
C ARG A 81 1.28 -15.06 5.94
N ALA A 82 1.38 -13.74 5.95
CA ALA A 82 2.47 -12.99 6.56
C ALA A 82 2.26 -12.70 8.07
N GLY A 83 1.23 -13.27 8.69
CA GLY A 83 0.94 -13.13 10.12
C GLY A 83 0.12 -11.89 10.51
N VAL A 84 -0.40 -11.14 9.52
CA VAL A 84 -1.25 -9.97 9.77
C VAL A 84 -2.72 -10.36 9.64
N LEU A 85 -3.42 -10.45 10.77
CA LEU A 85 -4.85 -10.73 10.82
C LEU A 85 -5.64 -9.44 10.60
N LEU A 86 -6.26 -9.32 9.42
CA LEU A 86 -7.03 -8.15 9.03
C LEU A 86 -8.34 -8.57 8.33
N PRO A 87 -9.51 -8.04 8.73
CA PRO A 87 -10.76 -8.29 8.02
C PRO A 87 -10.72 -7.73 6.59
N VAL A 88 -11.40 -8.39 5.64
CA VAL A 88 -11.48 -7.94 4.23
C VAL A 88 -11.93 -6.48 4.12
N ALA A 89 -12.90 -6.05 4.92
CA ALA A 89 -13.38 -4.66 4.90
C ALA A 89 -12.27 -3.62 5.21
N GLN A 90 -11.29 -3.97 6.04
CA GLN A 90 -10.16 -3.08 6.33
C GLN A 90 -9.10 -3.15 5.24
N VAL A 91 -8.90 -4.32 4.62
CA VAL A 91 -8.06 -4.47 3.42
C VAL A 91 -8.62 -3.59 2.30
N GLU A 92 -9.91 -3.72 2.00
CA GLU A 92 -10.60 -2.91 1.00
C GLU A 92 -10.39 -1.42 1.24
N ARG A 93 -10.59 -0.96 2.49
CA ARG A 93 -10.38 0.45 2.84
C ARG A 93 -8.95 0.91 2.57
N ILE A 94 -7.94 0.17 3.03
CA ILE A 94 -6.53 0.50 2.78
C ILE A 94 -6.25 0.55 1.27
N VAL A 95 -6.68 -0.47 0.52
CA VAL A 95 -6.38 -0.59 -0.91
C VAL A 95 -7.04 0.54 -1.70
N ARG A 96 -8.28 0.91 -1.38
CA ARG A 96 -8.97 2.04 -2.03
C ARG A 96 -8.29 3.37 -1.73
N VAL A 97 -7.91 3.62 -0.47
CA VAL A 97 -7.20 4.85 -0.09
C VAL A 97 -5.85 4.92 -0.79
N TYR A 98 -5.10 3.82 -0.79
CA TYR A 98 -3.81 3.73 -1.48
C TYR A 98 -3.96 3.98 -2.98
N ALA A 99 -4.89 3.32 -3.65
CA ALA A 99 -5.15 3.54 -5.08
C ALA A 99 -5.55 4.99 -5.39
N THR A 100 -6.37 5.60 -4.53
CA THR A 100 -6.77 7.01 -4.65
C THR A 100 -5.57 7.94 -4.52
N LEU A 101 -4.69 7.73 -3.53
CA LEU A 101 -3.48 8.52 -3.35
C LEU A 101 -2.54 8.38 -4.55
N VAL A 102 -2.32 7.16 -5.04
CA VAL A 102 -1.50 6.92 -6.24
C VAL A 102 -2.05 7.69 -7.45
N ALA A 103 -3.36 7.67 -7.65
CA ALA A 103 -4.00 8.40 -8.75
C ALA A 103 -3.89 9.93 -8.59
N MET A 104 -4.04 10.45 -7.38
CA MET A 104 -3.95 11.89 -7.11
C MET A 104 -2.52 12.43 -7.23
N LEU A 105 -1.53 11.64 -6.85
CA LEU A 105 -0.13 12.06 -6.85
C LEU A 105 0.49 12.14 -8.25
N GLY A 106 -0.15 11.57 -9.28
CA GLY A 106 0.40 11.52 -10.63
C GLY A 106 1.77 10.86 -10.62
N ILE A 107 1.83 9.56 -10.31
CA ILE A 107 3.11 8.86 -10.25
C ILE A 107 3.65 8.69 -11.67
N ASP A 108 4.75 9.39 -11.96
CA ASP A 108 5.40 9.44 -13.27
C ASP A 108 6.50 8.37 -13.41
N ASP A 109 7.10 7.97 -12.28
CA ASP A 109 8.18 6.97 -12.25
C ASP A 109 8.20 6.21 -10.90
N VAL A 110 8.66 4.97 -10.92
CA VAL A 110 8.82 4.11 -9.74
C VAL A 110 10.21 3.51 -9.76
N SER A 111 11.00 3.82 -8.73
CA SER A 111 12.35 3.28 -8.56
C SER A 111 12.38 2.27 -7.43
N GLU A 112 12.71 1.02 -7.75
CA GLU A 112 12.96 -0.06 -6.80
C GLU A 112 14.37 0.03 -6.17
N LEU A 113 15.22 0.91 -6.73
CA LEU A 113 16.51 1.29 -6.17
C LEU A 113 16.31 2.65 -5.48
N HIS A 114 16.65 2.77 -4.20
CA HIS A 114 16.61 4.08 -3.54
C HIS A 114 17.53 5.06 -4.31
N PRO A 115 17.00 6.19 -4.81
CA PRO A 115 17.80 7.19 -5.50
C PRO A 115 18.80 7.88 -4.56
#